data_AF-A0A2P8H400-F1
#
_entry.id   AF-A0A2P8H400-F1
#
_cell.length_a   1.000
_cell.length_b   1.000
_cell.length_c   1.000
_cell.angle_alpha   90.00
_cell.angle_beta   90.00
_cell.angle_gamma   90.00
#
_symmetry.space_group_name_H-M   'P 1'
#
loop_
_entity.id
_entity.type
_entity.pdbx_description
1 polymer ?
#
loop_
_entity_poly.entity_id
_entity_poly.type
_entity_poly.pdbx_seq_one_letter_code
_entity_poly.pdbx_strand_id
1 'polypeptide(L)'
;MALTPEELQILQRIENQLRDMPFYVVEYVRSKKRAGLSADTLLQYLYRYQHFFQWLLREDLAEVSNTASIPYSVLAELKKQDVEHYIEFLREESLTQENNTVKKRGNAVVMLSVNALKSLFNYLTKETENKDGESYFYPKQHWRVRLHVSGLNGTRSGI
;
A
#
# COMPACT_ATOMS: atom_id res chain seq x y z
N MET A 1 -24.05 -8.30 22.49
CA MET A 1 -24.21 -9.52 21.68
C MET A 1 -22.93 -10.31 21.72
N ALA A 2 -23.00 -11.63 21.88
CA ALA A 2 -21.83 -12.50 21.71
C ALA A 2 -21.51 -12.64 20.21
N LEU A 3 -20.22 -12.77 19.86
CA LEU A 3 -19.78 -12.96 18.48
C LEU A 3 -20.21 -14.33 17.96
N THR A 4 -20.58 -14.41 16.68
CA THR A 4 -20.91 -15.68 16.03
C THR A 4 -19.65 -16.50 15.75
N PRO A 5 -19.77 -17.83 15.58
CA PRO A 5 -18.63 -18.67 15.18
C PRO A 5 -17.94 -18.20 13.89
N GLU A 6 -18.70 -17.68 12.93
CA GLU A 6 -18.17 -17.15 11.66
C GLU A 6 -17.33 -15.89 11.89
N GLU A 7 -17.83 -14.96 12.72
CA GLU A 7 -17.10 -13.75 13.09
C GLU A 7 -15.78 -14.09 13.81
N LEU A 8 -15.80 -15.10 14.68
CA LEU A 8 -14.60 -15.59 15.37
C LEU A 8 -13.57 -16.16 14.38
N GLN A 9 -14.01 -16.92 13.37
CA GLN A 9 -13.11 -17.44 12.32
C GLN A 9 -12.47 -16.32 11.51
N ILE A 10 -13.23 -15.29 11.13
CA ILE A 10 -12.71 -14.13 10.39
C ILE A 10 -11.65 -13.42 11.24
N LEU A 11 -11.94 -13.17 12.52
CA LEU A 11 -10.99 -12.54 13.44
C LEU A 11 -9.71 -13.37 13.59
N GLN A 12 -9.81 -14.70 13.71
CA GLN A 12 -8.64 -15.57 13.74
C GLN A 12 -7.80 -15.49 12.47
N ARG A 13 -8.43 -15.46 11.28
CA ARG A 13 -7.72 -15.31 10.01
C ARG A 13 -6.99 -13.97 9.92
N ILE A 14 -7.62 -12.89 10.39
CA ILE A 14 -6.98 -11.57 10.49
C ILE A 14 -5.73 -11.66 11.37
N GLU A 15 -5.85 -12.17 12.59
CA GLU A 15 -4.70 -12.24 13.52
C GLU A 15 -3.57 -13.12 12.98
N ASN A 16 -3.88 -14.17 12.22
CA ASN A 16 -2.86 -14.99 11.57
C ASN A 16 -2.14 -14.22 10.46
N GLN A 17 -2.88 -13.54 9.57
CA GLN A 17 -2.26 -12.75 8.49
C GLN A 17 -1.42 -11.59 9.01
N LEU A 18 -1.81 -10.97 10.13
CA LEU A 18 -1.08 -9.85 10.71
C LEU A 18 0.36 -10.22 11.13
N ARG A 19 0.66 -11.51 11.36
CA ARG A 19 2.01 -11.98 11.71
C ARG A 19 3.02 -11.80 10.58
N ASP A 20 2.55 -11.88 9.33
CA ASP A 20 3.37 -11.79 8.12
C ASP A 20 3.30 -10.40 7.47
N MET A 21 2.65 -9.43 8.13
CA MET A 21 2.50 -8.07 7.65
C MET A 21 3.53 -7.12 8.26
N PRO A 22 3.95 -6.07 7.53
CA PRO A 22 4.73 -4.98 8.10
C PRO A 22 4.01 -4.31 9.27
N PHE A 23 4.77 -3.83 10.25
CA PHE A 23 4.22 -3.22 11.47
C PHE A 23 3.19 -2.11 11.18
N TYR A 24 3.44 -1.26 10.18
CA TYR A 24 2.55 -0.14 9.83
C TYR A 24 1.21 -0.61 9.23
N VAL A 25 1.15 -1.80 8.65
CA VAL A 25 -0.10 -2.43 8.20
C VAL A 25 -0.88 -2.94 9.41
N VAL A 26 -0.18 -3.47 10.42
CA VAL A 26 -0.79 -3.87 11.68
C VAL A 26 -1.40 -2.64 12.38
N GLU A 27 -0.68 -1.53 12.43
CA GLU A 27 -1.19 -0.25 12.95
C GLU A 27 -2.44 0.22 12.20
N TYR A 28 -2.40 0.19 10.86
CA TYR A 28 -3.54 0.50 9.99
C TYR A 28 -4.77 -0.37 10.31
N VAL A 29 -4.60 -1.70 10.37
CA VAL A 29 -5.72 -2.63 10.64
C VAL A 29 -6.32 -2.39 12.01
N ARG A 30 -5.48 -2.16 13.03
CA ARG A 30 -5.96 -1.82 14.38
C ARG A 30 -6.69 -0.48 14.40
N SER A 31 -6.20 0.52 13.67
CA SER A 31 -6.85 1.83 13.52
C SER A 31 -8.23 1.71 12.88
N LYS A 32 -8.32 1.06 11.71
CA LYS A 32 -9.59 0.92 10.98
C LYS A 32 -10.59 0.01 11.71
N LYS A 33 -10.12 -1.00 12.44
CA LYS A 33 -10.98 -1.79 13.35
C LYS A 33 -11.61 -0.91 14.44
N ARG A 34 -10.84 -0.02 15.08
CA ARG A 34 -11.37 0.94 16.06
C ARG A 34 -12.35 1.94 15.45
N ALA A 35 -12.13 2.33 14.21
CA ALA A 35 -13.02 3.20 13.45
C ALA A 35 -14.30 2.50 12.93
N GLY A 36 -14.50 1.21 13.24
CA GLY A 36 -15.71 0.46 12.89
C GLY A 36 -15.71 -0.17 11.50
N LEU A 37 -14.56 -0.28 10.82
CA LEU A 37 -14.47 -1.02 9.57
C LEU A 37 -14.72 -2.52 9.82
N SER A 38 -15.52 -3.15 8.96
CA SER A 38 -15.92 -4.55 9.15
C SER A 38 -14.74 -5.51 9.07
N ALA A 39 -14.85 -6.62 9.81
CA ALA A 39 -13.83 -7.67 9.82
C ALA A 39 -13.63 -8.29 8.42
N ASP A 40 -14.71 -8.52 7.66
CA ASP A 40 -14.65 -8.99 6.28
C ASP A 40 -13.88 -8.05 5.36
N THR A 41 -14.11 -6.74 5.45
CA THR A 41 -13.38 -5.77 4.64
C THR A 41 -11.90 -5.74 5.03
N LEU A 42 -11.59 -5.78 6.33
CA LEU A 42 -10.21 -5.84 6.81
C LEU A 42 -9.49 -7.10 6.32
N LEU A 43 -10.13 -8.26 6.41
CA LEU A 43 -9.58 -9.52 5.93
C LEU A 43 -9.33 -9.48 4.42
N GLN A 44 -10.29 -8.98 3.65
CA GLN A 44 -10.11 -8.77 2.21
C GLN A 44 -8.93 -7.86 1.90
N TYR A 45 -8.79 -6.75 2.63
CA TYR A 45 -7.67 -5.82 2.46
C TYR A 45 -6.33 -6.47 2.78
N LEU A 46 -6.24 -7.26 3.85
CA LEU A 46 -5.03 -8.01 4.20
C LEU A 46 -4.57 -8.95 3.09
N TYR A 47 -5.49 -9.68 2.44
CA TYR A 47 -5.14 -10.48 1.26
C TYR A 47 -4.59 -9.63 0.11
N ARG A 48 -5.08 -8.39 -0.07
CA ARG A 48 -4.58 -7.49 -1.13
C ARG A 48 -3.21 -6.92 -0.78
N TYR A 49 -2.98 -6.61 0.48
CA TYR A 49 -1.67 -6.16 0.97
C TYR A 49 -0.63 -7.26 0.85
N GLN A 50 -0.95 -8.49 1.25
CA GLN A 50 -0.03 -9.62 1.12
C GLN A 50 0.41 -9.83 -0.33
N HIS A 51 -0.54 -9.84 -1.26
CA HIS A 51 -0.25 -10.00 -2.69
C HIS A 51 0.62 -8.87 -3.23
N PHE A 52 0.32 -7.63 -2.84
CA PHE A 52 1.12 -6.46 -3.21
C PHE A 52 2.55 -6.51 -2.66
N PHE A 53 2.73 -6.86 -1.39
CA PHE A 53 4.08 -6.98 -0.79
C PHE A 53 4.88 -8.11 -1.39
N GLN A 54 4.25 -9.24 -1.74
CA GLN A 54 4.92 -10.31 -2.48
C GLN A 54 5.34 -9.86 -3.88
N TRP A 55 4.51 -9.06 -4.54
CA TRP A 55 4.87 -8.45 -5.82
C TRP A 55 6.06 -7.50 -5.70
N LEU A 56 6.12 -6.66 -4.66
CA LEU A 56 7.28 -5.78 -4.41
C LEU A 56 8.59 -6.57 -4.26
N LEU A 57 8.56 -7.72 -3.56
CA LEU A 57 9.73 -8.57 -3.42
C LEU A 57 10.13 -9.23 -4.76
N ARG A 58 9.14 -9.64 -5.56
CA ARG A 58 9.37 -10.29 -6.86
C ARG A 58 10.00 -9.36 -7.89
N GLU A 59 9.62 -8.09 -7.87
CA GLU A 59 10.13 -7.06 -8.78
C GLU A 59 11.39 -6.36 -8.23
N ASP A 60 12.00 -6.90 -7.16
CA ASP A 60 13.18 -6.34 -6.49
C ASP A 60 13.01 -4.86 -6.07
N LEU A 61 11.77 -4.45 -5.77
CA LEU A 61 11.44 -3.09 -5.30
C LEU A 61 11.65 -2.93 -3.78
N ALA A 62 11.92 -4.03 -3.07
CA ALA A 62 12.24 -4.04 -1.64
C ALA A 62 13.37 -5.02 -1.36
N GLU A 63 14.51 -4.51 -0.88
CA GLU A 63 15.70 -5.31 -0.55
C GLU A 63 15.58 -6.00 0.83
N VAL A 64 14.58 -6.86 1.01
CA VAL A 64 14.35 -7.60 2.26
C VAL A 64 13.95 -9.05 2.00
N SER A 65 14.15 -9.93 2.98
CA SER A 65 13.88 -11.37 2.83
C SER A 65 12.41 -11.79 2.97
N ASN A 66 11.56 -10.94 3.56
CA ASN A 66 10.17 -11.28 3.86
C ASN A 66 9.28 -10.04 3.89
N THR A 67 7.97 -10.25 3.68
CA THR A 67 6.97 -9.17 3.60
C THR A 67 6.87 -8.37 4.90
N ALA A 68 6.98 -9.01 6.06
CA ALA A 68 6.89 -8.34 7.36
C ALA A 68 8.03 -7.34 7.62
N SER A 69 9.16 -7.49 6.92
CA SER A 69 10.34 -6.64 7.07
C SER A 69 10.38 -5.46 6.11
N ILE A 70 9.41 -5.35 5.18
CA ILE A 70 9.36 -4.23 4.24
C ILE A 70 9.13 -2.93 5.02
N PRO A 71 10.03 -1.93 4.95
CA PRO A 71 9.84 -0.67 5.65
C PRO A 71 8.85 0.21 4.89
N TYR A 72 8.16 1.11 5.61
CA TYR A 72 7.22 2.05 4.97
C TYR A 72 7.92 3.01 4.00
N SER A 73 9.24 3.22 4.13
CA SER A 73 10.04 4.05 3.23
C SER A 73 10.03 3.52 1.80
N VAL A 74 10.01 2.20 1.60
CA VAL A 74 9.85 1.59 0.26
C VAL A 74 8.57 2.09 -0.39
N LEU A 75 7.46 2.11 0.37
CA LEU A 75 6.18 2.58 -0.15
C LEU A 75 6.18 4.08 -0.43
N ALA A 76 6.89 4.87 0.39
CA ALA A 76 7.01 6.32 0.22
C ALA A 76 7.81 6.71 -1.03
N GLU A 77 8.70 5.82 -1.49
CA GLU A 77 9.56 6.04 -2.66
C GLU A 77 8.99 5.46 -3.97
N LEU A 78 7.88 4.70 -3.89
CA LEU A 78 7.20 4.18 -5.07
C LEU A 78 6.77 5.31 -6.01
N LYS A 79 7.17 5.18 -7.27
CA LYS A 79 6.78 6.10 -8.34
C LYS A 79 5.42 5.69 -8.88
N LYS A 80 4.78 6.65 -9.57
CA LYS A 80 3.51 6.41 -10.28
C LYS A 80 3.58 5.19 -11.21
N GLN A 81 4.69 5.07 -11.94
CA GLN A 81 4.92 3.95 -12.88
C GLN A 81 4.93 2.58 -12.17
N ASP A 82 5.46 2.49 -10.94
CA ASP A 82 5.53 1.22 -10.21
C ASP A 82 4.12 0.77 -9.81
N VAL A 83 3.26 1.72 -9.42
CA VAL A 83 1.85 1.47 -9.13
C VAL A 83 1.09 1.08 -10.41
N GLU A 84 1.39 1.71 -11.54
CA GLU A 84 0.80 1.36 -12.84
C GLU A 84 1.18 -0.06 -13.27
N HIS A 85 2.46 -0.45 -13.12
CA HIS A 85 2.94 -1.81 -13.36
C HIS A 85 2.25 -2.83 -12.45
N TYR A 86 2.05 -2.52 -11.17
CA TYR A 86 1.30 -3.42 -10.30
C TYR A 86 -0.16 -3.63 -10.76
N ILE A 87 -0.83 -2.56 -11.21
CA ILE A 87 -2.20 -2.65 -11.71
C ILE A 87 -2.27 -3.47 -13.01
N GLU A 88 -1.28 -3.32 -13.89
CA GLU A 88 -1.13 -4.13 -15.10
C GLU A 88 -0.89 -5.59 -14.75
N PHE A 89 0.07 -5.88 -13.88
CA PHE A 89 0.34 -7.22 -13.35
C PHE A 89 -0.93 -7.88 -12.82
N LEU A 90 -1.72 -7.18 -11.99
CA LEU A 90 -2.98 -7.70 -11.46
C LEU A 90 -3.99 -8.09 -12.56
N ARG A 91 -4.01 -7.38 -13.69
CA ARG A 91 -4.94 -7.64 -14.81
C ARG A 91 -4.46 -8.79 -15.69
N GLU A 92 -3.15 -8.97 -15.78
CA GLU A 92 -2.53 -9.99 -16.63
C GLU A 92 -2.32 -11.33 -15.91
N GLU A 93 -2.30 -11.30 -14.58
CA GLU A 93 -2.14 -12.48 -13.74
C GLU A 93 -3.18 -13.55 -14.09
N SER A 94 -2.66 -14.69 -14.52
CA SER A 94 -3.42 -15.87 -14.93
C SER A 94 -3.68 -16.75 -13.71
N LEU A 95 -4.95 -16.91 -13.36
CA LEU A 95 -5.41 -17.74 -12.24
C LEU A 95 -5.89 -19.08 -12.78
N THR A 96 -5.19 -20.15 -12.41
CA THR A 96 -5.62 -21.52 -12.70
C THR A 96 -6.74 -21.90 -11.74
N GLN A 97 -7.90 -22.27 -12.28
CA GLN A 97 -9.03 -22.77 -11.52
C GLN A 97 -8.92 -24.29 -11.35
N GLU A 98 -9.68 -24.86 -10.41
CA GLU A 98 -9.70 -26.32 -10.13
C GLU A 98 -10.06 -27.17 -11.36
N ASN A 99 -10.76 -26.60 -12.33
CA ASN A 99 -11.11 -27.24 -13.59
C ASN A 99 -10.06 -27.05 -14.72
N ASN A 100 -8.83 -26.66 -14.38
CA ASN A 100 -7.75 -26.30 -15.31
C ASN A 100 -8.09 -25.16 -16.30
N THR A 101 -9.14 -24.38 -16.05
CA THR A 101 -9.38 -23.16 -16.84
C THR A 101 -8.50 -22.04 -16.31
N VAL A 102 -7.84 -21.33 -17.24
CA VAL A 102 -7.08 -20.11 -16.92
C VAL A 102 -8.01 -18.92 -17.05
N LYS A 103 -8.18 -18.15 -15.99
CA LYS A 103 -8.92 -16.88 -16.01
C LYS A 103 -8.05 -15.74 -15.53
N LYS A 104 -8.22 -14.58 -16.17
CA LYS A 104 -7.68 -13.32 -15.65
C LYS A 104 -8.44 -12.92 -14.39
N ARG A 105 -7.77 -12.16 -13.53
CA ARG A 105 -8.38 -11.58 -12.34
C ARG A 105 -9.57 -10.68 -12.73
N GLY A 106 -10.71 -10.85 -12.05
CA GLY A 106 -11.90 -10.06 -12.33
C GLY A 106 -11.72 -8.58 -11.97
N ASN A 107 -12.33 -7.69 -12.76
CA ASN A 107 -12.26 -6.23 -12.57
C ASN A 107 -12.61 -5.77 -11.15
N ALA A 108 -13.61 -6.40 -10.51
CA ALA A 108 -14.00 -6.10 -9.13
C ALA A 108 -12.86 -6.35 -8.13
N VAL A 109 -12.08 -7.41 -8.34
CA VAL A 109 -10.93 -7.75 -7.47
C VAL A 109 -9.76 -6.79 -7.70
N VAL A 110 -9.52 -6.39 -8.95
CA VAL A 110 -8.52 -5.36 -9.27
C VAL A 110 -8.89 -4.04 -8.58
N MET A 111 -10.15 -3.60 -8.70
CA MET A 111 -10.63 -2.39 -8.06
C MET A 111 -10.54 -2.46 -6.52
N LEU A 112 -10.89 -3.61 -5.94
CA LEU A 112 -10.74 -3.85 -4.50
C LEU A 112 -9.28 -3.73 -4.06
N SER A 113 -8.34 -4.25 -4.85
CA SER A 113 -6.90 -4.14 -4.58
C SER A 113 -6.43 -2.69 -4.61
N VAL A 114 -6.84 -1.94 -5.64
CA VAL A 114 -6.53 -0.51 -5.77
C VAL A 114 -7.12 0.28 -4.60
N ASN A 115 -8.36 0.02 -4.20
CA ASN A 115 -9.00 0.72 -3.09
C ASN A 115 -8.36 0.39 -1.74
N ALA A 116 -7.98 -0.86 -1.51
CA ALA A 116 -7.24 -1.26 -0.32
C ALA A 116 -5.91 -0.50 -0.21
N LEU A 117 -5.14 -0.43 -1.31
CA LEU A 117 -3.89 0.32 -1.35
C LEU A 117 -4.10 1.81 -1.12
N LYS A 118 -5.07 2.44 -1.79
CA LYS A 118 -5.41 3.86 -1.56
C LYS A 118 -5.72 4.14 -0.08
N SER A 119 -6.48 3.25 0.57
CA SER A 119 -6.83 3.39 1.99
C SER A 119 -5.59 3.33 2.89
N LEU A 120 -4.67 2.38 2.62
CA LEU A 120 -3.41 2.26 3.35
C LEU A 120 -2.51 3.48 3.12
N PHE A 121 -2.29 3.89 1.87
CA PHE A 121 -1.44 5.04 1.53
C PHE A 121 -1.98 6.32 2.15
N ASN A 122 -3.31 6.52 2.14
CA ASN A 122 -3.93 7.67 2.80
C ASN A 122 -3.70 7.66 4.31
N TYR A 123 -3.82 6.50 4.96
CA TYR A 123 -3.51 6.35 6.38
C TYR A 123 -2.04 6.70 6.67
N LEU A 124 -1.09 6.13 5.91
CA LEU A 124 0.35 6.39 6.06
C LEU A 124 0.74 7.85 5.79
N THR A 125 -0.10 8.62 5.10
CA THR A 125 0.14 10.04 4.78
C THR A 125 -0.52 11.01 5.75
N LYS A 126 -1.64 10.63 6.39
CA LYS A 126 -2.50 11.57 7.11
C LYS A 126 -2.81 11.17 8.55
N GLU A 127 -2.67 9.90 8.88
CA GLU A 127 -3.16 9.30 10.14
C GLU A 127 -2.03 8.58 10.90
N THR A 128 -0.77 8.87 10.55
CA THR A 128 0.42 8.35 11.25
C THR A 128 1.31 9.49 11.68
N GLU A 129 2.04 9.26 12.78
CA GLU A 129 3.05 10.15 13.34
C GLU A 129 4.21 9.27 13.82
N ASN A 130 5.44 9.64 13.47
CA ASN A 130 6.66 9.02 13.97
C ASN A 130 7.05 9.65 15.34
N LYS A 131 8.23 9.29 15.86
CA LYS A 131 8.72 9.81 17.15
C LYS A 131 8.87 11.33 17.21
N ASP A 132 8.99 11.97 16.06
CA ASP A 132 9.16 13.41 15.89
C ASP A 132 7.82 14.13 15.58
N GLY A 133 6.69 13.40 15.62
CA GLY A 133 5.36 13.92 15.27
C GLY A 133 5.11 14.04 13.76
N GLU A 134 5.98 13.44 12.96
CA GLU A 134 6.00 13.53 11.50
C GLU A 134 5.28 12.34 10.85
N SER A 135 4.45 12.54 9.82
CA SER A 135 3.79 11.42 9.14
C SER A 135 4.78 10.46 8.47
N TYR A 136 4.45 9.16 8.38
CA TYR A 136 5.35 8.18 7.77
C TYR A 136 5.64 8.51 6.31
N PHE A 137 4.62 8.96 5.56
CA PHE A 137 4.83 9.54 4.23
C PHE A 137 4.99 11.03 4.38
N TYR A 138 6.22 11.46 4.66
CA TYR A 138 6.49 12.88 4.68
C TYR A 138 6.38 13.44 3.27
N PRO A 139 5.59 14.53 3.06
CA PRO A 139 5.65 15.24 1.81
C PRO A 139 7.03 15.88 1.77
N LYS A 140 8.00 15.26 1.11
CA LYS A 140 9.20 15.99 0.76
C LYS A 140 8.75 17.22 -0.03
N GLN A 141 8.82 18.39 0.59
CA GLN A 141 8.78 19.68 -0.10
C GLN A 141 9.84 19.80 -1.23
N HIS A 142 10.65 18.77 -1.48
CA HIS A 142 11.59 18.69 -2.60
C HIS A 142 10.95 18.76 -4.00
N TRP A 143 9.64 18.52 -4.16
CA TRP A 143 8.95 18.84 -5.43
C TRP A 143 8.41 20.28 -5.49
N ARG A 144 8.31 20.99 -4.36
CA ARG A 144 7.87 22.39 -4.30
C ARG A 144 9.00 23.40 -4.51
N VAL A 145 10.28 22.99 -4.39
CA VAL A 145 11.44 23.90 -4.56
C VAL A 145 12.47 23.31 -5.52
N ARG A 146 12.06 23.14 -6.78
CA ARG A 146 13.02 23.15 -7.90
C ARG A 146 12.39 23.74 -9.18
N LEU A 147 11.76 24.90 -9.03
CA LEU A 147 11.74 25.93 -10.08
C LEU A 147 12.62 27.09 -9.60
N HIS A 148 13.90 26.82 -9.31
CA HIS A 148 14.90 27.86 -9.40
C HIS A 148 15.37 27.87 -10.86
N VAL A 149 14.72 28.69 -11.67
CA VAL A 149 15.27 29.06 -12.97
C VAL A 149 16.52 29.89 -12.68
N SER A 150 17.69 29.28 -12.82
CA SER A 150 18.96 30.00 -12.86
C SER A 150 19.44 30.07 -14.30
N GLY A 151 19.65 31.31 -14.77
CA GLY A 151 20.18 31.69 -16.09
C GLY A 151 19.06 31.94 -17.10
N LEU A 152 18.96 33.06 -17.82
CA LEU A 152 19.95 34.01 -18.35
C LEU A 152 19.19 35.35 -18.56
N ASN A 153 19.71 36.54 -18.24
CA ASN A 153 20.70 37.25 -19.03
C ASN A 153 21.13 38.52 -18.28
N GLY A 154 22.43 38.77 -18.21
CA GLY A 154 22.93 40.10 -17.96
C GLY A 154 22.80 40.99 -19.19
N THR A 155 22.56 42.27 -18.95
CA THR A 155 23.21 43.38 -19.67
C THR A 155 23.20 44.61 -18.77
N ARG A 156 24.39 45.01 -18.32
CA ARG A 156 24.69 46.42 -18.07
C ARG A 156 24.75 47.12 -19.43
N SER A 157 24.13 48.30 -19.59
CA SER A 157 24.74 49.52 -20.18
C SER A 157 23.68 50.57 -20.55
N GLY A 158 23.92 51.83 -20.17
CA GLY A 158 23.31 53.07 -20.68
C GLY A 158 21.90 53.36 -20.13
N ILE A 159 21.55 54.53 -19.63
CA ILE A 159 22.06 55.91 -19.75
C ILE A 159 21.77 56.62 -18.43
#